data_AF-X1C2Q4-F1
#
_entry.id   AF-X1C2Q4-F1
#
_cell.length_a   1.000
_cell.length_b   1.000
_cell.length_c   1.000
_cell.angle_alpha   90.00
_cell.angle_beta   90.00
_cell.angle_gamma   90.00
#
_symmetry.space_group_name_H-M   'P 1'
#
loop_
_entity.id
_entity.type
_entity.pdbx_description
1 polymer ?
#
loop_
_entity_poly.entity_id
_entity_poly.type
_entity_poly.pdbx_seq_one_letter_code
_entity_poly.pdbx_strand_id
1 'polypeptide(L)'
;YHLKRAKYYKSKDNLSQAQKALRSGIETVGLDYDEKKNAPILFDLVLELAEFYIHHRVDSKKSLYLMKKIEKRLYLNLKEISGIRRAIQWNLLMCDYFDILVNDSNNSTHYYKQSQILINQLKKIGVLG
;
A
#
# COMPACT_ATOMS: atom_id res chain seq x y z
N TYR A 1 6.03 -15.15 -4.76
CA TYR A 1 6.59 -15.94 -3.63
C TYR A 1 6.79 -15.08 -2.38
N HIS A 2 7.59 -14.01 -2.44
CA HIS A 2 7.92 -13.15 -1.30
C HIS A 2 6.72 -12.56 -0.54
N LEU A 3 5.70 -12.06 -1.25
CA LEU A 3 4.48 -11.52 -0.62
C LEU A 3 3.76 -12.53 0.29
N LYS A 4 3.65 -13.80 -0.16
CA LYS A 4 3.04 -14.87 0.65
C LYS A 4 3.83 -15.12 1.93
N ARG A 5 5.17 -15.14 1.84
CA ARG A 5 6.05 -15.30 3.01
C ARG A 5 5.95 -14.13 3.98
N ALA A 6 5.90 -12.90 3.46
CA ALA A 6 5.71 -11.72 4.29
C ALA A 6 4.42 -11.80 5.12
N LYS A 7 3.30 -12.15 4.49
CA LYS A 7 2.01 -12.33 5.17
C LYS A 7 2.05 -13.44 6.21
N TYR A 8 2.69 -14.57 5.89
CA TYR A 8 2.89 -15.67 6.84
C TYR A 8 3.70 -15.24 8.07
N TYR A 9 4.81 -14.51 7.89
CA TYR A 9 5.60 -14.05 9.03
C TYR A 9 4.86 -12.99 9.84
N LYS A 10 4.13 -12.06 9.20
CA LYS A 10 3.31 -11.05 9.88
C LYS A 10 2.21 -11.71 10.74
N SER A 11 1.54 -12.76 10.24
CA SER A 11 0.53 -13.50 11.03
C SER A 11 1.10 -14.30 12.20
N LYS A 12 2.42 -14.45 12.27
CA LYS A 12 3.16 -15.06 13.39
C LYS A 12 3.87 -14.02 14.26
N ASP A 13 3.54 -12.74 14.09
CA ASP A 13 4.18 -11.59 14.75
C ASP A 13 5.70 -11.52 14.53
N ASN A 14 6.20 -12.18 13.48
CA ASN A 14 7.62 -12.16 13.12
C ASN A 14 7.91 -11.02 12.13
N LEU A 15 7.82 -9.80 12.66
CA LEU A 15 7.96 -8.56 11.90
C LEU A 15 9.31 -8.43 11.18
N SER A 16 10.41 -8.94 11.77
CA SER A 16 11.74 -8.91 11.14
C SER A 16 11.78 -9.75 9.85
N GLN A 17 11.26 -10.98 9.89
CA GLN A 17 11.23 -11.84 8.70
C GLN A 17 10.19 -11.37 7.68
N ALA A 18 9.08 -10.79 8.13
CA ALA A 18 8.11 -10.17 7.24
C ALA A 18 8.76 -9.03 6.44
N GLN A 19 9.47 -8.12 7.11
CA GLN A 19 10.17 -7.01 6.47
C GLN A 19 11.23 -7.50 5.47
N LYS A 20 12.06 -8.48 5.86
CA LYS A 20 13.08 -9.07 4.97
C LYS A 20 12.43 -9.64 3.71
N ALA A 21 11.34 -10.40 3.85
CA ALA A 21 10.64 -10.96 2.71
C ALA A 21 10.08 -9.87 1.77
N LEU A 22 9.49 -8.81 2.31
CA LEU A 22 8.97 -7.68 1.52
C LEU A 22 10.08 -6.97 0.75
N ARG A 23 11.19 -6.64 1.43
CA ARG A 23 12.35 -5.99 0.81
C ARG A 23 12.96 -6.84 -0.30
N SER A 24 13.21 -8.12 -0.04
CA SER A 24 13.76 -9.03 -1.06
C SER A 24 12.85 -9.15 -2.28
N GLY A 25 11.53 -9.14 -2.09
CA GLY A 25 10.57 -9.15 -3.19
C GLY A 25 10.71 -7.94 -4.12
N ILE A 26 10.87 -6.74 -3.54
CA ILE A 26 11.08 -5.50 -4.30
C ILE A 26 12.48 -5.46 -4.92
N GLU A 27 13.52 -5.83 -4.17
CA GLU A 27 14.92 -5.82 -4.63
C GLU A 27 15.14 -6.79 -5.81
N THR A 28 14.39 -7.90 -5.87
CA THR A 28 14.51 -8.90 -6.95
C THR A 28 14.04 -8.36 -8.31
N VAL A 29 12.99 -7.53 -8.33
CA VAL A 29 12.38 -7.06 -9.58
C VAL A 29 12.65 -5.57 -9.87
N GLY A 30 12.98 -4.79 -8.82
CA GLY A 30 13.10 -3.35 -8.89
C GLY A 30 11.75 -2.63 -8.80
N LEU A 31 11.77 -1.40 -8.26
CA LEU A 31 10.56 -0.56 -8.17
C LEU A 31 10.06 -0.06 -9.52
N ASP A 32 10.94 -0.04 -10.53
CA ASP A 32 10.62 0.43 -11.88
C ASP A 32 10.13 -0.73 -12.78
N TYR A 33 9.89 -1.93 -12.22
CA TYR A 33 9.30 -3.06 -12.94
C TYR A 33 7.91 -2.70 -13.51
N ASP A 34 7.76 -2.94 -14.81
CA ASP A 34 6.67 -2.43 -15.66
C ASP A 34 5.72 -3.53 -16.16
N GLU A 35 6.13 -4.79 -16.11
CA GLU A 35 5.42 -5.89 -16.78
C GLU A 35 3.96 -5.99 -16.29
N LYS A 36 3.02 -5.64 -17.17
CA LYS A 36 1.59 -5.44 -16.86
C LYS A 36 0.97 -6.58 -16.05
N LYS A 37 1.36 -7.83 -16.34
CA LYS A 37 0.81 -9.02 -15.69
C LYS A 37 1.15 -9.10 -14.20
N ASN A 38 2.35 -8.67 -13.83
CA ASN A 38 2.89 -8.87 -12.48
C ASN A 38 3.04 -7.56 -11.69
N ALA A 39 2.90 -6.40 -12.34
CA ALA A 39 2.86 -5.09 -11.69
C ALA A 39 1.89 -5.01 -10.48
N PRO A 40 0.69 -5.63 -10.51
CA PRO A 40 -0.20 -5.64 -9.34
C PRO A 40 0.43 -6.28 -8.09
N ILE A 41 1.24 -7.33 -8.25
CA ILE A 41 1.94 -7.99 -7.13
C ILE A 41 3.03 -7.08 -6.56
N LEU A 42 3.72 -6.32 -7.42
CA LEU A 42 4.68 -5.32 -6.97
C LEU A 42 3.99 -4.23 -6.15
N PHE A 43 2.82 -3.73 -6.57
CA PHE A 43 2.07 -2.76 -5.79
C PHE A 43 1.69 -3.30 -4.42
N ASP A 44 1.21 -4.55 -4.35
CA ASP A 44 0.88 -5.20 -3.08
C ASP A 44 2.10 -5.32 -2.16
N LEU A 45 3.29 -5.67 -2.71
CA LEU A 45 4.55 -5.68 -1.94
C LEU A 45 4.94 -4.29 -1.42
N VAL A 46 4.80 -3.26 -2.26
CA VAL A 46 5.17 -1.89 -1.92
C VAL A 46 4.24 -1.32 -0.85
N LEU A 47 2.93 -1.55 -0.95
CA LEU A 47 1.94 -1.11 0.02
C LEU A 47 2.18 -1.77 1.40
N GLU A 48 2.40 -3.08 1.43
CA GLU A 48 2.70 -3.80 2.68
C GLU A 48 4.01 -3.33 3.32
N LEU A 49 5.03 -3.01 2.51
CA LEU A 49 6.29 -2.48 3.05
C LEU A 49 6.15 -1.03 3.52
N ALA A 50 5.34 -0.21 2.86
CA ALA A 50 5.05 1.15 3.29
C ALA A 50 4.30 1.14 4.63
N GLU A 51 3.28 0.29 4.79
CA GLU A 51 2.59 0.06 6.07
C GLU A 51 3.56 -0.30 7.18
N PHE A 52 4.48 -1.25 6.91
CA PHE A 52 5.50 -1.63 7.88
C PHE A 52 6.37 -0.45 8.32
N TYR A 53 6.76 0.42 7.39
CA TYR A 53 7.56 1.60 7.72
C TYR A 53 6.77 2.65 8.49
N ILE A 54 5.46 2.80 8.25
CA ILE A 54 4.62 3.75 8.97
C ILE A 54 4.36 3.26 10.39
N HIS A 55 3.83 2.05 10.56
CA HIS A 55 3.32 1.59 11.85
C HIS A 55 4.36 0.94 12.77
N HIS A 56 5.42 0.34 12.22
CA HIS A 56 6.38 -0.42 13.04
C HIS A 56 7.77 0.21 13.15
N ARG A 57 8.22 0.94 12.12
CA ARG A 57 9.55 1.58 12.12
C ARG A 57 9.48 3.09 12.27
N VAL A 58 8.32 3.70 12.02
CA VAL A 58 8.10 5.14 12.06
C VAL A 58 9.09 5.86 11.10
N ASP A 59 9.35 5.25 9.93
CA ASP A 59 10.31 5.75 8.92
C ASP A 59 9.55 6.46 7.79
N SER A 60 9.35 7.77 7.98
CA SER A 60 8.60 8.64 7.06
C SER A 60 9.23 8.76 5.68
N LYS A 61 10.56 8.80 5.61
CA LYS A 61 11.26 8.97 4.33
C LYS A 61 11.07 7.73 3.44
N LYS A 62 11.25 6.53 4.00
CA LYS A 62 11.11 5.29 3.23
C LYS A 62 9.67 5.00 2.84
N SER A 63 8.71 5.21 3.75
CA SER A 63 7.30 5.01 3.44
C SER A 63 6.84 5.95 2.33
N LEU A 64 7.10 7.26 2.44
CA LEU A 64 6.68 8.22 1.42
C LEU A 64 7.34 7.95 0.07
N TYR A 65 8.63 7.60 0.05
CA TYR A 65 9.35 7.25 -1.18
C TYR A 65 8.67 6.09 -1.93
N LEU A 66 8.36 5.01 -1.21
CA LEU A 66 7.67 3.85 -1.75
C LEU A 66 6.29 4.22 -2.30
N MET A 67 5.52 4.96 -1.51
CA MET A 67 4.16 5.37 -1.87
C MET A 67 4.13 6.23 -3.13
N LYS A 68 5.02 7.23 -3.24
CA LYS A 68 5.15 8.09 -4.43
C LYS A 68 5.63 7.33 -5.67
N LYS A 69 6.47 6.30 -5.50
CA LYS A 69 6.99 5.50 -6.61
C LYS A 69 5.91 4.70 -7.34
N ILE A 70 4.83 4.33 -6.66
CA ILE A 70 3.75 3.54 -7.27
C ILE A 70 2.51 4.37 -7.62
N GLU A 71 2.33 5.54 -6.99
CA GLU A 71 1.14 6.41 -7.08
C GLU A 71 0.56 6.50 -8.50
N LYS A 72 1.34 7.04 -9.46
CA LYS A 72 0.85 7.25 -10.83
C LYS A 72 0.36 5.97 -11.50
N ARG A 73 1.07 4.84 -11.28
CA ARG A 73 0.74 3.55 -11.92
C ARG A 73 -0.43 2.86 -11.22
N LEU A 74 -0.56 3.06 -9.92
CA LEU A 74 -1.62 2.48 -9.11
C LEU A 74 -3.00 2.99 -9.53
N TYR A 75 -3.13 4.30 -9.81
CA TYR A 75 -4.39 4.91 -10.22
C TYR A 75 -4.81 4.61 -11.67
N LEU A 76 -3.92 4.04 -12.50
CA LEU A 76 -4.29 3.65 -13.87
C LEU A 76 -5.27 2.46 -13.91
N ASN A 77 -5.35 1.68 -12.84
CA ASN A 77 -6.15 0.45 -12.81
C ASN A 77 -7.44 0.56 -11.98
N LEU A 78 -7.98 1.77 -11.78
CA LEU A 78 -9.23 1.98 -11.03
C LEU A 78 -10.49 1.37 -11.69
N LYS A 79 -10.39 0.87 -12.92
CA LYS A 79 -11.50 0.17 -13.60
C LYS A 79 -11.75 -1.23 -13.04
N GLU A 80 -10.77 -1.81 -12.34
CA GLU A 80 -10.87 -3.14 -11.75
C GLU A 80 -11.09 -3.05 -10.23
N ILE A 81 -11.90 -3.95 -9.66
CA ILE A 81 -12.11 -4.06 -8.21
C ILE A 81 -10.77 -4.16 -7.46
N SER A 82 -9.82 -4.92 -8.01
CA SER A 82 -8.50 -5.08 -7.40
C SER A 82 -7.70 -3.78 -7.37
N GLY A 83 -7.82 -2.94 -8.40
CA GLY A 83 -7.21 -1.62 -8.44
C GLY A 83 -7.87 -0.65 -7.47
N ILE A 84 -9.20 -0.66 -7.36
CA ILE A 84 -9.92 0.15 -6.37
C ILE A 84 -9.49 -0.22 -4.94
N ARG A 85 -9.37 -1.52 -4.62
CA ARG A 85 -8.90 -1.98 -3.30
C ARG A 85 -7.48 -1.49 -2.98
N ARG A 86 -6.56 -1.52 -3.94
CA ARG A 86 -5.21 -0.98 -3.77
C ARG A 86 -5.21 0.53 -3.56
N ALA A 87 -6.04 1.26 -4.29
CA ALA A 87 -6.17 2.71 -4.12
C ALA A 87 -6.78 3.10 -2.77
N ILE A 88 -7.73 2.30 -2.25
CA ILE A 88 -8.21 2.44 -0.87
C ILE A 88 -7.04 2.26 0.11
N GLN A 89 -6.28 1.15 0.00
CA GLN A 89 -5.14 0.90 0.88
C GLN A 89 -4.10 2.02 0.78
N TRP A 90 -3.78 2.48 -0.43
CA TRP A 90 -2.82 3.57 -0.63
C TRP A 90 -3.30 4.86 0.04
N ASN A 91 -4.58 5.23 -0.12
CA ASN A 91 -5.16 6.41 0.53
C ASN A 91 -5.15 6.29 2.06
N LEU A 92 -5.46 5.12 2.62
CA LEU A 92 -5.40 4.90 4.07
C LEU A 92 -3.96 5.01 4.58
N LEU A 93 -2.97 4.47 3.86
CA LEU A 93 -1.57 4.62 4.24
C LEU A 93 -1.08 6.07 4.13
N MET A 94 -1.57 6.86 3.17
CA MET A 94 -1.28 8.29 3.12
C MET A 94 -1.95 9.05 4.28
N CYS A 95 -3.16 8.67 4.67
CA CYS A 95 -3.83 9.17 5.86
C CYS A 95 -2.95 8.94 7.10
N ASP A 96 -2.56 7.68 7.35
CA ASP A 96 -1.69 7.30 8.47
C ASP A 96 -0.33 8.00 8.42
N TYR A 97 0.26 8.14 7.23
CA TYR A 97 1.51 8.88 7.06
C TYR A 97 1.38 10.32 7.54
N PHE A 98 0.34 11.03 7.11
CA PHE A 98 0.14 12.43 7.51
C PHE A 98 -0.26 12.58 8.97
N ASP A 99 -1.06 11.64 9.49
CA ASP A 99 -1.51 11.63 10.88
C ASP A 99 -0.37 11.31 11.85
N ILE A 100 0.34 10.21 11.62
CA ILE A 100 1.33 9.65 12.56
C ILE A 100 2.71 10.30 12.41
N LEU A 101 3.13 10.60 11.17
CA LEU A 101 4.53 10.96 10.90
C LEU A 101 4.75 12.44 10.58
N VAL A 102 3.74 13.14 10.07
CA VAL A 102 3.83 14.56 9.69
C VAL A 102 3.07 15.48 10.64
N ASN A 103 2.03 14.96 11.31
CA ASN A 103 1.07 15.74 12.09
C ASN A 103 0.32 16.78 11.23
N ASP A 104 -0.15 16.38 10.04
CA ASP A 104 -0.95 17.21 9.13
C ASP A 104 -2.38 16.69 9.03
N SER A 105 -3.26 17.26 9.85
CA SER A 105 -4.67 16.84 9.94
C SER A 105 -5.48 17.12 8.67
N ASN A 106 -5.11 18.16 7.90
CA ASN A 106 -5.79 18.51 6.66
C ASN A 106 -5.53 17.45 5.59
N ASN A 107 -4.26 17.07 5.41
CA ASN A 107 -3.90 16.02 4.46
C ASN A 107 -4.40 14.65 4.93
N SER A 108 -4.27 14.33 6.23
CA SER A 108 -4.86 13.10 6.81
C SER A 108 -6.36 12.99 6.46
N THR A 109 -7.12 14.04 6.74
CA THR A 109 -8.57 14.11 6.42
C THR A 109 -8.84 14.00 4.92
N HIS A 110 -8.02 14.63 4.08
CA HIS A 110 -8.15 14.56 2.63
C HIS A 110 -8.06 13.12 2.13
N TYR A 111 -6.98 12.41 2.47
CA TYR A 111 -6.78 11.04 2.00
C TYR A 111 -7.78 10.05 2.61
N TYR A 112 -8.21 10.27 3.86
CA TYR A 112 -9.32 9.53 4.43
C TYR A 112 -10.60 9.66 3.58
N LYS A 113 -10.99 10.89 3.22
CA LYS A 113 -12.17 11.12 2.35
C LYS A 113 -12.03 10.46 0.98
N GLN A 114 -10.84 10.49 0.37
CA GLN A 114 -10.58 9.79 -0.89
C GLN A 114 -10.79 8.27 -0.75
N SER A 115 -10.36 7.66 0.36
CA SER A 115 -10.64 6.24 0.61
C SER A 115 -12.14 5.95 0.72
N GLN A 116 -12.91 6.82 1.40
CA GLN A 116 -14.35 6.66 1.56
C GLN A 116 -15.12 6.75 0.24
N ILE A 117 -14.70 7.64 -0.68
CA ILE A 117 -15.29 7.72 -2.02
C ILE A 117 -15.16 6.37 -2.74
N LEU A 118 -13.97 5.77 -2.72
CA LEU A 118 -13.69 4.48 -3.35
C LEU A 118 -14.42 3.32 -2.66
N ILE A 119 -14.49 3.32 -1.32
CA ILE A 119 -15.26 2.32 -0.56
C ILE A 119 -16.75 2.39 -0.96
N ASN A 120 -17.31 3.59 -1.06
CA ASN A 120 -18.70 3.78 -1.48
C ASN A 120 -18.93 3.33 -2.93
N GLN A 121 -17.95 3.49 -3.83
CA GLN A 121 -18.02 2.90 -5.17
C GLN A 121 -18.13 1.38 -5.09
N LEU A 122 -17.30 0.71 -4.28
CA LEU A 122 -17.38 -0.75 -4.09
C LEU A 122 -18.72 -1.21 -3.50
N LYS A 123 -19.28 -0.45 -2.55
CA LYS A 123 -20.62 -0.72 -1.99
C LYS A 123 -21.71 -0.64 -3.06
N LYS A 124 -21.69 0.41 -3.89
CA LYS A 124 -22.68 0.62 -4.96
C LYS A 124 -22.71 -0.52 -5.99
N ILE A 125 -21.57 -1.15 -6.25
CA ILE A 125 -21.48 -2.29 -7.19
C ILE A 125 -21.65 -3.65 -6.48
N GLY A 126 -22.06 -3.68 -5.21
CA GLY A 126 -22.34 -4.92 -4.47
C GLY A 126 -21.12 -5.72 -4.03
N VAL A 127 -19.91 -5.13 -4.03
CA VAL A 127 -18.67 -5.81 -3.64
C VAL A 127 -18.44 -5.78 -2.12
N LEU A 128 -18.95 -4.76 -1.44
CA LEU A 128 -18.92 -4.62 0.01
C LEU A 128 -20.37 -4.50 0.51
N GLY A 129 -20.78 -5.42 1.38
CA GLY A 129 -22.05 -5.38 2.12
C GLY A 129 -21.92 -4.62 3.43
#